data_AF-W9S8N6-F1
#
_entry.id   AF-W9S8N6-F1
#
_cell.length_a   1.000
_cell.length_b   1.000
_cell.length_c   1.000
_cell.angle_alpha   90.00
_cell.angle_beta   90.00
_cell.angle_gamma   90.00
#
_symmetry.space_group_name_H-M   'P 1'
#
loop_
_entity.id
_entity.type
_entity.pdbx_description
1 polymer ?
#
loop_
_entity_poly.entity_id
_entity_poly.type
_entity_poly.pdbx_seq_one_letter_code
_entity_poly.pdbx_strand_id
1 'polypeptide(L)'
;MAEEAILGYLETHDLISDSGVFAAERGIGHNEVVNIIKSLHGFRYVDAQDIKKEAWVLTDEGKTYAATGSPEVQLFLAVPPEGIPKEELQNKLAPSVYKIGCAQAAKNKWVEMGKLITRKVEHVDDKVKDLLLRINDGQPKIPLDTPSQAEE
;
A
#
# COMPACT_ATOMS: atom_id res chain seq x y z
N MET A 1 17.80 -32.03 -12.87
CA MET A 1 16.64 -31.61 -12.05
C MET A 1 15.97 -30.35 -12.59
N ALA A 2 16.49 -29.12 -12.40
CA ALA A 2 15.81 -27.91 -12.89
C ALA A 2 15.79 -27.76 -14.43
N GLU A 3 16.88 -28.10 -15.11
CA GLU A 3 16.96 -28.11 -16.58
C GLU A 3 16.00 -29.11 -17.21
N GLU A 4 16.02 -30.36 -16.73
CA GLU A 4 15.07 -31.40 -17.17
C GLU A 4 13.62 -31.01 -16.87
N ALA A 5 13.36 -30.30 -15.77
CA ALA A 5 12.02 -29.80 -15.47
C ALA A 5 11.58 -28.74 -16.49
N ILE A 6 12.46 -27.80 -16.85
CA ILE A 6 12.17 -26.74 -17.83
C ILE A 6 11.98 -27.33 -19.22
N LEU A 7 12.95 -28.10 -19.71
CA LEU A 7 12.91 -28.69 -21.06
C LEU A 7 11.82 -29.75 -21.17
N GLY A 8 11.62 -30.59 -20.16
CA GLY A 8 10.54 -31.58 -20.14
C GLY A 8 9.15 -30.94 -20.05
N TYR A 9 9.02 -29.77 -19.41
CA TYR A 9 7.79 -28.99 -19.49
C TYR A 9 7.59 -28.40 -20.89
N LEU A 10 8.65 -27.83 -21.48
CA LEU A 10 8.61 -27.25 -22.82
C LEU A 10 8.40 -28.27 -23.95
N GLU A 11 8.72 -29.54 -23.71
CA GLU A 11 8.42 -30.64 -24.64
C GLU A 11 6.91 -30.88 -24.79
N THR A 12 6.15 -30.64 -23.72
CA THR A 12 4.69 -30.89 -23.66
C THR A 12 3.85 -29.61 -23.70
N HIS A 13 4.47 -28.46 -23.44
CA HIS A 13 3.83 -27.14 -23.38
C HIS A 13 4.68 -26.13 -24.12
N ASP A 14 4.11 -25.33 -25.02
CA ASP A 14 4.91 -24.41 -25.85
C ASP A 14 5.57 -23.26 -25.06
N LEU A 15 5.10 -22.94 -23.85
CA LEU A 15 5.52 -21.75 -23.12
C LEU A 15 5.44 -21.91 -21.60
N ILE A 16 6.48 -21.44 -20.90
CA ILE A 16 6.44 -21.14 -19.47
C ILE A 16 6.11 -19.66 -19.31
N SER A 17 4.91 -19.34 -18.84
CA SER A 17 4.43 -17.96 -18.76
C SER A 17 5.11 -17.12 -17.66
N ASP A 18 5.50 -17.75 -16.55
CA ASP A 18 6.16 -17.08 -15.42
C ASP A 18 7.13 -18.05 -14.73
N SER A 19 8.41 -17.70 -14.72
CA SER A 19 9.48 -18.51 -14.13
C SER A 19 9.41 -18.58 -12.60
N GLY A 20 8.77 -17.61 -11.94
CA GLY A 20 8.48 -17.63 -10.50
C GLY A 20 7.37 -18.60 -10.14
N VAL A 21 6.27 -18.59 -10.89
CA VAL A 21 5.16 -19.55 -10.69
C VAL A 21 5.65 -20.97 -10.95
N PHE A 22 6.35 -21.18 -12.06
CA PHE A 22 6.91 -22.48 -12.42
C PHE A 22 7.87 -23.02 -11.35
N ALA A 23 8.74 -22.16 -10.81
CA ALA A 23 9.63 -22.53 -9.72
C ALA A 23 8.86 -22.98 -8.47
N ALA A 24 7.82 -22.25 -8.08
CA ALA A 24 6.99 -22.56 -6.93
C ALA A 24 6.22 -23.89 -7.10
N GLU A 25 5.61 -24.14 -8.26
CA GLU A 25 4.88 -25.37 -8.56
C GLU A 25 5.77 -26.62 -8.52
N ARG A 26 7.04 -26.47 -8.92
CA ARG A 26 8.01 -27.57 -8.95
C ARG A 26 8.84 -27.68 -7.66
N GLY A 27 8.64 -26.77 -6.71
CA GLY A 27 9.42 -26.71 -5.47
C GLY A 27 10.90 -26.40 -5.71
N ILE A 28 11.24 -25.73 -6.82
CA ILE A 28 12.61 -25.37 -7.20
C ILE A 28 12.85 -23.93 -6.76
N GLY A 29 14.06 -23.61 -6.30
CA GLY A 29 14.43 -22.23 -6.00
C GLY A 29 14.34 -21.34 -7.24
N HIS A 30 13.67 -20.19 -7.15
CA HIS A 30 13.51 -19.27 -8.28
C HIS A 30 14.85 -18.87 -8.92
N ASN A 31 15.88 -18.62 -8.10
CA ASN A 31 17.23 -18.29 -8.58
C ASN A 31 17.84 -19.43 -9.43
N GLU A 32 17.57 -20.69 -9.07
CA GLU A 32 18.06 -21.84 -9.82
C GLU A 32 17.39 -21.90 -11.20
N VAL A 33 16.06 -21.76 -11.25
CA VAL A 33 15.29 -21.70 -12.50
C VAL A 33 15.78 -20.55 -13.40
N VAL A 34 15.96 -19.35 -12.85
CA VAL A 34 16.45 -18.18 -13.61
C VAL A 34 17.85 -18.40 -14.15
N ASN A 35 18.75 -19.01 -13.38
CA ASN A 35 20.12 -19.29 -13.84
C ASN A 35 20.13 -20.30 -15.00
N ILE A 36 19.30 -21.34 -14.92
CA ILE A 36 19.17 -22.33 -15.99
C ILE A 36 18.53 -21.71 -17.25
N ILE A 37 17.46 -20.91 -17.10
CA ILE A 37 16.86 -20.19 -18.24
C ILE A 37 17.91 -19.31 -18.94
N LYS A 38 18.74 -18.58 -18.18
CA LYS A 38 19.83 -17.77 -18.73
C LYS A 38 20.87 -18.61 -19.47
N SER A 39 21.22 -19.78 -18.93
CA SER A 39 22.14 -20.72 -19.58
C SER A 39 21.57 -21.25 -20.89
N LEU A 40 20.35 -21.79 -20.86
CA LEU A 40 19.65 -22.33 -22.02
C LEU A 40 19.41 -21.26 -23.11
N HIS A 41 19.08 -20.04 -22.71
CA HIS A 41 18.97 -18.90 -23.62
C HIS A 41 20.32 -18.53 -24.25
N GLY A 42 21.41 -18.54 -23.47
CA GLY A 42 22.77 -18.32 -23.98
C GLY A 42 23.20 -19.37 -25.02
N PHE A 43 22.75 -20.61 -24.84
CA PHE A 43 22.96 -21.70 -25.81
C PHE A 43 21.90 -21.76 -26.92
N ARG A 44 20.93 -20.82 -26.94
CA ARG A 44 19.82 -20.76 -27.91
C ARG A 44 18.92 -22.00 -27.94
N TYR A 45 18.79 -22.71 -26.82
CA TYR A 45 17.81 -23.79 -26.67
C TYR A 45 16.40 -23.26 -26.40
N VAL A 46 16.30 -22.09 -25.76
CA VAL A 46 15.02 -21.45 -25.41
C VAL A 46 15.11 -19.95 -25.64
N ASP A 47 13.98 -19.33 -25.98
CA ASP A 47 13.82 -17.88 -25.93
C ASP A 47 13.31 -17.46 -24.54
N ALA A 48 13.85 -16.38 -23.99
CA ALA A 48 13.47 -15.86 -22.68
C ALA A 48 13.11 -14.37 -22.80
N GLN A 49 12.01 -13.98 -22.17
CA GLN A 49 11.58 -12.58 -22.08
C GLN A 49 11.47 -12.17 -20.61
N ASP A 50 12.04 -11.01 -20.28
CA ASP A 50 11.91 -10.43 -18.95
C ASP A 50 10.48 -9.88 -18.77
N ILE A 51 9.78 -10.41 -17.77
CA ILE A 51 8.49 -9.89 -17.33
C ILE A 51 8.67 -9.07 -16.06
N LYS A 52 8.18 -7.82 -16.06
CA LYS A 52 8.16 -6.96 -14.88
C LYS A 52 6.73 -6.86 -14.37
N LYS A 53 6.49 -7.34 -13.15
CA LYS A 53 5.21 -7.17 -12.43
C LYS A 53 5.39 -6.13 -11.34
N GLU A 54 4.61 -5.05 -11.42
CA GLU A 54 4.57 -4.01 -10.40
C GLU A 54 3.25 -4.13 -9.63
N ALA A 55 3.33 -4.26 -8.31
CA ALA A 55 2.18 -4.30 -7.42
C ALA A 55 2.28 -3.15 -6.42
N TRP A 56 1.15 -2.50 -6.15
CA TRP A 56 1.05 -1.54 -5.05
C TRP A 56 0.87 -2.33 -3.76
N VAL A 57 1.82 -2.17 -2.85
CA VAL A 57 1.76 -2.76 -1.51
C VAL A 57 1.67 -1.66 -0.49
N LEU A 58 0.85 -1.88 0.55
CA LEU A 58 0.80 -0.97 1.69
C LEU A 58 2.14 -0.99 2.42
N THR A 59 2.63 0.20 2.75
CA THR A 59 3.72 0.37 3.72
C THR A 59 3.25 -0.08 5.11
N ASP A 60 4.17 -0.37 6.02
CA ASP A 60 3.80 -0.79 7.38
C ASP A 60 3.00 0.28 8.14
N GLU A 61 3.28 1.56 7.87
CA GLU A 61 2.46 2.68 8.32
C GLU A 61 1.04 2.63 7.71
N GLY A 62 0.94 2.40 6.40
CA GLY A 62 -0.35 2.28 5.70
C GLY A 62 -1.20 1.11 6.20
N LYS A 63 -0.59 -0.03 6.53
CA LYS A 63 -1.29 -1.17 7.17
C LYS A 63 -1.82 -0.79 8.55
N THR A 64 -1.03 -0.03 9.32
CA THR A 64 -1.45 0.45 10.64
C THR A 64 -2.64 1.41 10.53
N TYR A 65 -2.63 2.33 9.55
CA TYR A 65 -3.76 3.22 9.30
C TYR A 65 -4.99 2.48 8.74
N ALA A 66 -4.80 1.47 7.90
CA ALA A 66 -5.89 0.61 7.45
C ALA A 66 -6.57 -0.14 8.61
N ALA A 67 -5.82 -0.54 9.65
CA ALA A 67 -6.36 -1.21 10.82
C ALA A 67 -6.99 -0.23 11.82
N THR A 68 -6.19 0.73 12.31
CA THR A 68 -6.53 1.62 13.42
C THR A 68 -7.35 2.85 12.99
N GLY A 69 -7.39 3.14 11.69
CA GLY A 69 -7.97 4.37 11.14
C GLY A 69 -6.92 5.41 10.82
N SER A 70 -7.30 6.41 10.03
CA SER A 70 -6.37 7.43 9.54
C SER A 70 -5.99 8.43 10.62
N PRO A 71 -4.82 9.06 10.53
CA PRO A 71 -4.33 9.97 11.58
C PRO A 71 -5.30 11.09 11.96
N GLU A 72 -6.02 11.64 10.98
CA GLU A 72 -7.05 12.65 11.20
C GLU A 72 -8.28 12.12 11.94
N VAL A 73 -8.69 10.88 11.68
CA VAL A 73 -9.82 10.24 12.35
C VAL A 73 -9.44 9.81 13.76
N GLN A 74 -8.22 9.29 13.95
CA GLN A 74 -7.67 9.03 15.30
C GLN A 74 -7.60 10.31 16.13
N LEU A 75 -7.15 11.42 15.53
CA LEU A 75 -7.16 12.74 16.16
C LEU A 75 -8.58 13.17 16.52
N PHE A 76 -9.50 13.10 15.57
CA PHE A 76 -10.89 13.47 15.79
C PHE A 76 -11.50 12.66 16.93
N LEU A 77 -11.37 11.32 16.91
CA LEU A 77 -11.88 10.41 17.94
C LEU A 77 -11.30 10.69 19.33
N ALA A 78 -10.04 11.15 19.41
CA ALA A 78 -9.39 11.50 20.67
C ALA A 78 -9.84 12.86 21.26
N VAL A 79 -10.43 13.75 20.45
CA VAL A 79 -10.93 15.05 20.90
C VAL A 79 -12.36 14.92 21.44
N PRO A 80 -12.67 15.13 22.72
CA PRO A 80 -14.04 15.12 23.22
C PRO A 80 -14.84 16.36 22.74
N PRO A 81 -16.19 16.35 22.80
CA PRO A 81 -17.01 17.50 22.42
C PRO A 81 -16.73 18.76 23.26
N GLU A 82 -16.28 18.59 24.51
CA GLU A 82 -15.86 19.70 25.39
C GLU A 82 -14.52 20.33 24.98
N GLY A 83 -13.80 19.69 24.05
CA GLY A 83 -12.45 20.05 23.65
C GLY A 83 -11.38 19.50 24.58
N ILE A 84 -10.15 19.42 24.07
CA ILE A 84 -8.99 18.89 24.79
C ILE A 84 -7.77 19.79 24.56
N PRO A 85 -6.92 20.01 25.57
CA PRO A 85 -5.67 20.73 25.39
C PRO A 85 -4.73 19.94 24.49
N LYS A 86 -3.91 20.69 23.73
CA LYS A 86 -2.93 20.15 22.79
C LYS A 86 -1.97 19.16 23.44
N GLU A 87 -1.55 19.42 24.68
CA GLU A 87 -0.61 18.56 25.41
C GLU A 87 -1.21 17.20 25.78
N GLU A 88 -2.48 17.15 26.22
CA GLU A 88 -3.16 15.87 26.45
C GLU A 88 -3.37 15.10 25.16
N LEU A 89 -3.71 15.79 24.07
CA LEU A 89 -3.90 15.14 22.76
C LEU A 89 -2.58 14.56 22.23
N GLN A 90 -1.45 15.24 22.48
CA GLN A 90 -0.10 14.74 22.17
C GLN A 90 0.32 13.56 23.05
N ASN A 91 -0.18 13.47 24.28
CA ASN A 91 0.08 12.31 25.15
C ASN A 91 -0.74 11.07 24.75
N LYS A 92 -1.94 11.27 24.19
CA LYS A 92 -2.82 10.16 23.76
C LYS A 92 -2.46 9.59 22.39
N LEU A 93 -1.83 10.37 21.52
CA LEU A 93 -1.52 9.99 20.14
C LEU A 93 -0.01 10.01 19.89
N ALA A 94 0.46 9.11 19.03
CA ALA A 94 1.85 9.15 18.60
C ALA A 94 2.18 10.52 17.95
N PRO A 95 3.39 11.09 18.17
CA PRO A 95 3.76 12.41 17.64
C PRO A 95 3.60 12.54 16.11
N SER A 96 3.86 11.46 15.38
CA SER A 96 3.67 11.37 13.93
C SER A 96 2.19 11.51 13.54
N VAL A 97 1.33 10.73 14.18
CA VAL A 97 -0.13 10.74 13.99
C VAL A 97 -0.71 12.09 14.37
N TYR A 98 -0.29 12.66 15.50
CA TYR A 98 -0.74 13.97 15.95
C TYR A 98 -0.42 15.07 14.93
N LYS A 99 0.81 15.12 14.43
CA LYS A 99 1.25 16.17 13.48
C LYS A 99 0.48 16.08 12.16
N ILE A 100 0.34 14.88 11.61
CA ILE A 100 -0.38 14.63 10.35
C ILE A 100 -1.87 14.86 10.54
N GLY A 101 -2.45 14.27 11.58
CA GLY A 101 -3.86 14.38 11.92
C GLY A 101 -4.29 15.82 12.17
N CYS A 102 -3.48 16.62 12.88
CA CYS A 102 -3.78 18.05 13.08
C CYS A 102 -3.79 18.83 11.76
N ALA A 103 -2.77 18.65 10.92
CA ALA A 103 -2.70 19.34 9.63
C ALA A 103 -3.89 19.00 8.74
N GLN A 104 -4.25 17.72 8.67
CA GLN A 104 -5.32 17.23 7.81
C GLN A 104 -6.71 17.53 8.37
N ALA A 105 -6.92 17.39 9.68
CA ALA A 105 -8.19 17.75 10.33
C ALA A 105 -8.45 19.27 10.30
N ALA A 106 -7.41 20.10 10.42
CA ALA A 106 -7.53 21.54 10.23
C ALA A 106 -7.86 21.89 8.77
N LYS A 107 -7.19 21.26 7.79
CA LYS A 107 -7.46 21.43 6.36
C LYS A 107 -8.89 21.05 5.99
N ASN A 108 -9.40 19.95 6.55
CA ASN A 108 -10.75 19.46 6.34
C ASN A 108 -11.81 20.19 7.21
N LYS A 109 -11.40 21.16 8.04
CA LYS A 109 -12.26 21.92 8.98
C LYS A 109 -13.02 21.02 9.96
N TRP A 110 -12.47 19.85 10.31
CA TRP A 110 -13.07 18.91 11.26
C TRP A 110 -12.87 19.32 12.71
N VAL A 111 -11.75 19.98 13.00
CA VAL A 111 -11.40 20.47 14.34
C VAL A 111 -11.01 21.94 14.27
N GLU A 112 -11.27 22.67 15.34
CA GLU A 112 -10.83 24.05 15.50
C GLU A 112 -9.61 24.09 16.43
N MET A 113 -8.50 24.63 15.95
CA MET A 113 -7.26 24.74 16.71
C MET A 113 -7.22 26.08 17.44
N GLY A 114 -7.81 26.13 18.64
CA GLY A 114 -7.69 27.25 19.57
C GLY A 114 -6.71 26.96 20.71
N LYS A 115 -6.94 27.58 21.88
CA LYS A 115 -6.29 27.16 23.14
C LYS A 115 -6.63 25.71 23.51
N LEU A 116 -7.85 25.30 23.17
CA LEU A 116 -8.34 23.93 23.24
C LEU A 116 -8.69 23.50 21.81
N ILE A 117 -8.43 22.24 21.49
CA ILE A 117 -8.84 21.65 20.22
C ILE A 117 -10.27 21.16 20.42
N THR A 118 -11.23 21.70 19.66
CA THR A 118 -12.64 21.33 19.71
C THR A 118 -13.07 20.68 18.38
N ARG A 119 -14.04 19.77 18.44
CA ARG A 119 -14.66 19.19 17.25
C ARG A 119 -15.64 20.18 16.63
N LYS A 120 -15.56 20.38 15.31
CA LYS A 120 -16.49 21.23 14.55
C LYS A 120 -17.58 20.44 13.85
N VAL A 121 -17.36 19.15 13.65
CA VAL A 121 -18.28 18.20 13.03
C VAL A 121 -18.58 17.08 14.03
N GLU A 122 -19.77 16.49 13.97
CA GLU A 122 -20.12 15.34 14.83
C GLU A 122 -19.61 14.02 14.25
N HIS A 123 -19.58 13.89 12.93
CA HIS A 123 -19.18 12.67 12.22
C HIS A 123 -18.14 12.99 11.14
N VAL A 124 -17.16 12.11 10.98
CA VAL A 124 -16.13 12.15 9.93
C VAL A 124 -16.04 10.78 9.27
N ASP A 125 -15.93 10.77 7.95
CA ASP A 125 -15.70 9.55 7.18
C ASP A 125 -14.21 9.32 6.96
N ASP A 126 -13.74 8.11 7.28
CA ASP A 126 -12.35 7.71 7.11
C ASP A 126 -12.04 7.30 5.66
N LYS A 127 -12.00 8.30 4.78
CA LYS A 127 -11.70 8.11 3.35
C LYS A 127 -10.31 7.52 3.11
N VAL A 128 -9.34 7.87 3.96
CA VAL A 128 -7.95 7.40 3.82
C VAL A 128 -7.86 5.92 4.20
N LYS A 129 -8.58 5.45 5.22
CA LYS A 129 -8.68 4.02 5.54
C LYS A 129 -9.34 3.25 4.40
N ASP A 130 -10.45 3.75 3.85
CA ASP A 130 -11.13 3.13 2.71
C ASP A 130 -10.20 3.00 1.50
N LEU A 131 -9.47 4.08 1.17
CA LEU A 131 -8.44 4.11 0.14
C LEU A 131 -7.36 3.05 0.36
N LEU A 132 -6.84 2.93 1.58
CA LEU A 132 -5.79 1.97 1.92
C LEU A 132 -6.31 0.53 1.84
N LEU A 133 -7.54 0.26 2.30
CA LEU A 133 -8.18 -1.05 2.19
C LEU A 133 -8.38 -1.44 0.71
N ARG A 134 -8.84 -0.50 -0.13
CA ARG A 134 -8.98 -0.75 -1.57
C ARG A 134 -7.66 -1.07 -2.25
N ILE A 135 -6.59 -0.37 -1.88
CA ILE A 135 -5.23 -0.68 -2.38
C ILE A 135 -4.78 -2.06 -1.90
N ASN A 136 -5.07 -2.42 -0.64
CA ASN A 136 -4.79 -3.74 -0.10
C ASN A 136 -5.53 -4.87 -0.84
N ASP A 137 -6.77 -4.62 -1.25
CA ASP A 137 -7.60 -5.58 -2.00
C ASP A 137 -7.27 -5.61 -3.52
N GLY A 138 -6.22 -4.90 -3.95
CA GLY A 138 -5.75 -4.91 -5.34
C GLY A 138 -6.60 -4.10 -6.32
N GLN A 139 -7.45 -3.19 -5.82
CA GLN A 139 -8.27 -2.32 -6.66
C GLN A 139 -7.43 -1.15 -7.21
N PRO A 140 -7.36 -0.91 -8.53
CA PRO A 140 -6.57 0.19 -9.09
C PRO A 140 -7.26 1.55 -8.90
N LYS A 141 -6.44 2.56 -8.55
CA LYS A 141 -6.63 4.03 -8.54
C LYS A 141 -8.03 4.57 -8.19
N ILE A 142 -8.11 5.31 -7.09
CA ILE A 142 -8.96 6.52 -7.03
C ILE A 142 -8.18 7.65 -7.71
N PRO A 143 -8.80 8.52 -8.53
CA PRO A 143 -8.14 9.73 -9.01
C PRO A 143 -7.67 10.51 -7.78
N LEU A 144 -6.37 10.86 -7.70
CA LEU A 144 -6.00 11.97 -6.83
C LEU A 144 -6.85 13.14 -7.29
N ASP A 145 -7.65 13.69 -6.37
CA ASP A 145 -8.13 15.06 -6.51
C ASP A 145 -6.91 15.90 -6.89
N THR A 146 -6.86 16.26 -8.17
CA THR A 146 -6.05 17.37 -8.61
C THR A 146 -6.49 18.51 -7.71
N PRO A 147 -5.59 19.20 -6.99
CA PRO A 147 -5.98 20.46 -6.39
C PRO A 147 -6.50 21.29 -7.56
N SER A 148 -7.81 21.50 -7.57
CA SER A 148 -8.49 22.51 -8.33
C SER A 148 -7.68 23.78 -8.12
N GLN A 149 -6.83 24.12 -9.09
CA GLN A 149 -6.36 25.48 -9.26
C GLN A 149 -7.61 26.28 -9.65
N ALA A 150 -8.38 26.63 -8.63
CA ALA A 150 -9.26 27.77 -8.67
C ALA A 150 -8.34 29.00 -8.61
N GLU A 151 -8.42 29.80 -9.68
CA GLU A 151 -8.37 31.26 -9.67
C GLU A 151 -7.15 31.90 -8.96
N GLU A 152 -6.20 32.43 -9.75
CA GLU A 152 -6.17 33.85 -10.14
C GLU A 152 -5.21 34.08 -11.31
#